data_AF-A0A1C6KNI0-F1
#
_entry.id   AF-A0A1C6KNI0-F1
#
_cell.length_a   1.000
_cell.length_b   1.000
_cell.length_c   1.000
_cell.angle_alpha   90.00
_cell.angle_beta   90.00
_cell.angle_gamma   90.00
#
_symmetry.space_group_name_H-M   'P 1'
#
loop_
_entity.id
_entity.type
_entity.pdbx_description
1 polymer ?
#
loop_
_entity_poly.entity_id
_entity_poly.type
_entity_poly.pdbx_seq_one_letter_code
_entity_poly.pdbx_strand_id
1 'polypeptide(L)'
;MWVRSQNKKFLGNYDSFAVSESGIVLGYQGPEDAEGAVLGAYEDEEKALSVLDEMQGCIGMNFQVEKFLGSIVFEMPIEVNKEVTK
;
A
#
# COMPACT_ATOMS: atom_id res chain seq x y z
N MET A 1 -8.03 2.93 -2.19
CA MET A 1 -7.15 2.57 -1.05
C MET A 1 -5.84 3.31 -1.18
N TRP A 2 -5.35 3.92 -0.09
CA TRP A 2 -4.00 4.48 -0.05
C TRP A 2 -2.94 3.38 -0.02
N VAL A 3 -2.13 3.27 -1.06
CA VAL A 3 -1.06 2.28 -1.19
C VAL A 3 0.27 2.97 -1.47
N ARG A 4 1.28 2.60 -0.69
CA ARG A 4 2.65 3.06 -0.88
C ARG A 4 3.38 2.09 -1.81
N SER A 5 4.06 2.63 -2.82
CA SER A 5 4.95 1.87 -3.69
C SER A 5 6.00 1.08 -2.91
N GLN A 6 6.40 -0.07 -3.44
CA GLN A 6 7.39 -0.97 -2.87
C GLN A 6 8.74 -0.27 -2.61
N ASN A 7 9.14 0.62 -3.52
CA ASN A 7 10.35 1.44 -3.38
C ASN A 7 10.18 2.67 -2.47
N LYS A 8 8.98 2.87 -1.91
CA LYS A 8 8.60 3.93 -0.96
C LYS A 8 8.64 5.37 -1.50
N LYS A 9 8.81 5.56 -2.82
CA LYS A 9 8.96 6.89 -3.45
C LYS A 9 7.64 7.63 -3.62
N PHE A 10 6.52 6.92 -3.78
CA PHE A 10 5.21 7.53 -3.90
C PHE A 10 4.12 6.77 -3.12
N LEU A 11 3.07 7.50 -2.80
CA LEU A 11 1.83 7.06 -2.15
C LEU A 11 0.68 7.52 -3.03
N GLY A 12 -0.17 6.59 -3.46
CA GLY A 12 -1.33 6.90 -4.31
C GLY A 12 -2.61 6.31 -3.75
N ASN A 13 -3.76 6.84 -4.19
CA ASN A 13 -5.07 6.29 -3.85
C ASN A 13 -5.65 5.59 -5.09
N TYR A 14 -5.82 4.27 -4.99
CA TYR A 14 -6.21 3.42 -6.11
C TYR A 14 -7.55 2.74 -5.87
N ASP A 15 -8.36 2.64 -6.90
CA ASP A 15 -9.69 2.02 -6.87
C ASP A 15 -9.64 0.52 -7.18
N SER A 16 -8.68 0.10 -7.99
CA SER A 16 -8.48 -1.30 -8.35
C SER A 16 -7.00 -1.65 -8.52
N PHE A 17 -6.72 -2.96 -8.53
CA PHE A 17 -5.38 -3.51 -8.65
C PHE A 17 -5.37 -4.66 -9.66
N ALA A 18 -4.24 -4.85 -10.33
CA ALA A 18 -3.99 -5.99 -11.21
C ALA A 18 -2.57 -6.52 -11.05
N VAL A 19 -2.36 -7.77 -11.44
CA VAL A 19 -1.05 -8.42 -11.50
C VAL A 19 -0.75 -8.80 -12.95
N SER A 20 0.48 -8.53 -13.40
CA SER A 20 0.97 -9.06 -14.67
C SER A 20 1.60 -10.44 -14.50
N GLU A 21 1.66 -11.23 -15.57
CA GLU A 21 2.39 -12.51 -15.63
C GLU A 21 3.87 -12.37 -15.25
N SER A 22 4.44 -11.16 -15.38
CA SER A 22 5.81 -10.82 -14.98
C SER A 22 5.97 -10.43 -13.49
N GLY A 23 4.92 -10.59 -12.67
CA GLY A 23 4.96 -10.27 -11.24
C GLY A 23 4.89 -8.78 -10.92
N ILE A 24 4.34 -7.95 -11.81
CA ILE A 24 4.17 -6.51 -11.56
C ILE A 24 2.77 -6.26 -10.99
N VAL A 25 2.71 -5.54 -9.86
CA VAL A 25 1.45 -5.07 -9.29
C VAL A 25 1.18 -3.65 -9.78
N LEU A 26 0.02 -3.48 -10.41
CA LEU A 26 -0.50 -2.20 -10.89
C LEU A 26 -1.66 -1.73 -10.03
N GLY A 27 -1.75 -0.43 -9.81
CA GLY A 27 -2.90 0.24 -9.20
C GLY A 27 -3.52 1.23 -10.17
N TYR A 28 -4.85 1.27 -10.24
CA TYR A 28 -5.59 2.15 -11.14
C TYR A 28 -6.46 3.13 -10.36
N GLN A 29 -6.48 4.38 -10.80
CA GLN A 29 -7.34 5.42 -10.23
C GLN A 29 -8.48 5.75 -11.20
N GLY A 30 -9.58 5.00 -11.09
CA GLY A 30 -10.75 5.16 -11.95
C GLY A 30 -10.63 4.54 -13.34
N PRO A 31 -11.72 4.54 -14.12
CA PRO A 31 -11.79 3.94 -15.45
C PRO A 31 -10.98 4.69 -16.53
N GLU A 32 -10.60 5.94 -16.29
CA GLU A 32 -9.75 6.73 -17.18
C GLU A 32 -8.26 6.39 -17.11
N ASP A 33 -7.82 5.70 -16.05
CA ASP A 33 -6.44 5.28 -15.86
C ASP A 33 -6.20 3.95 -16.58
N ALA A 34 -5.86 4.02 -17.87
CA ALA A 34 -5.63 2.82 -18.69
C ALA A 34 -4.23 2.21 -18.49
N GLU A 35 -3.26 3.02 -18.07
CA GLU A 35 -1.87 2.58 -17.91
C GLU A 35 -1.60 2.02 -16.51
N GLY A 36 -2.23 2.60 -15.48
CA GLY A 36 -2.01 2.23 -14.09
C GLY A 36 -0.64 2.64 -13.57
N ALA A 37 -0.53 2.74 -12.25
CA ALA A 37 0.73 3.00 -11.56
C ALA A 37 1.40 1.69 -11.12
N VAL A 38 2.69 1.54 -11.40
CA VAL A 38 3.50 0.40 -10.94
C VAL A 38 3.77 0.50 -9.44
N LEU A 39 3.05 -0.29 -8.65
CA LEU A 39 3.16 -0.30 -7.19
C LEU A 39 4.33 -1.16 -6.70
N GLY A 40 4.66 -2.23 -7.42
CA GLY A 40 5.78 -3.12 -7.08
C GLY A 40 6.08 -4.11 -8.18
N ALA A 41 7.30 -4.64 -8.17
CA ALA A 41 7.72 -5.72 -9.04
C ALA A 41 8.27 -6.87 -8.18
N TYR A 42 7.75 -8.06 -8.42
CA TYR A 42 8.09 -9.29 -7.71
C TYR A 42 8.78 -10.27 -8.66
N GLU A 43 9.26 -11.36 -8.08
CA GLU A 43 10.02 -12.38 -8.81
C GLU A 43 9.16 -13.11 -9.84
N ASP A 44 7.89 -13.35 -9.49
CA ASP A 44 6.91 -14.06 -10.30
C ASP A 44 5.48 -13.58 -9.96
N GLU A 45 4.52 -14.04 -10.76
CA GLU A 45 3.10 -13.77 -10.58
C GLU A 45 2.56 -14.30 -9.23
N GLU A 46 2.98 -15.50 -8.80
CA GLU A 46 2.51 -16.14 -7.56
C GLU A 46 2.80 -15.26 -6.34
N LYS A 47 4.01 -14.72 -6.26
CA LYS A 47 4.44 -13.83 -5.18
C LYS A 47 3.73 -12.48 -5.23
N ALA A 48 3.48 -11.95 -6.44
CA ALA A 48 2.71 -10.72 -6.61
C ALA A 48 1.24 -10.89 -6.17
N LEU A 49 0.62 -12.03 -6.49
CA LEU A 49 -0.72 -12.38 -6.04
C LEU A 49 -0.79 -12.54 -4.50
N SER A 50 0.18 -13.23 -3.89
CA SER A 50 0.26 -13.37 -2.44
C SER A 50 0.31 -12.00 -1.74
N VAL A 51 1.00 -11.02 -2.31
CA VAL A 51 1.02 -9.66 -1.75
C VAL A 51 -0.34 -8.98 -1.87
N LEU A 52 -1.06 -9.15 -2.98
CA LEU A 52 -2.42 -8.61 -3.09
C LEU A 52 -3.37 -9.26 -2.08
N ASP A 53 -3.24 -10.57 -1.84
CA ASP A 53 -4.02 -11.27 -0.83
C ASP A 53 -3.74 -10.72 0.58
N GLU A 54 -2.47 -10.47 0.91
CA GLU A 54 -2.08 -9.82 2.17
C GLU A 54 -2.64 -8.39 2.29
N MET A 55 -2.58 -7.61 1.20
CA MET A 55 -3.13 -6.26 1.16
C MET A 55 -4.65 -6.27 1.39
N GLN A 56 -5.37 -7.20 0.76
CA GLN A 56 -6.80 -7.39 0.98
C GLN A 56 -7.12 -7.91 2.38
N GLY A 57 -6.29 -8.82 2.90
CA GLY A 57 -6.37 -9.34 4.26
C GLY A 57 -6.27 -8.23 5.31
N CYS A 58 -5.39 -7.24 5.11
CA CYS A 58 -5.31 -6.07 5.97
C CYS A 58 -6.62 -5.26 6.00
N ILE A 59 -7.36 -5.16 4.87
CA ILE A 59 -8.68 -4.52 4.83
C ILE A 59 -9.71 -5.38 5.58
N GLY A 60 -9.73 -6.69 5.31
CA GLY A 60 -10.69 -7.62 5.91
C GLY A 60 -10.53 -7.74 7.43
N MET A 61 -9.29 -7.69 7.94
CA MET A 61 -9.03 -7.65 9.36
C MET A 61 -9.49 -6.34 10.00
N ASN A 62 -9.40 -5.19 9.29
CA ASN A 62 -9.93 -3.93 9.80
C ASN A 62 -11.45 -3.96 10.06
N PHE A 63 -12.21 -4.80 9.35
CA PHE A 63 -13.64 -4.98 9.62
C PHE A 63 -13.93 -5.72 10.93
N GLN A 64 -13.01 -6.58 11.40
CA GLN A 64 -13.12 -7.18 12.75
C GLN A 64 -12.45 -6.32 13.81
N VAL A 65 -11.43 -5.57 13.43
CA VAL A 65 -10.65 -4.73 14.31
C VAL A 65 -11.34 -3.38 14.58
N GLU A 66 -12.24 -2.87 13.74
CA GLU A 66 -13.10 -1.70 14.06
C GLU A 66 -13.97 -1.93 15.31
N LYS A 67 -14.32 -3.19 15.64
CA LYS A 67 -14.93 -3.53 16.94
C LYS A 67 -13.96 -3.41 18.13
N PHE A 68 -12.66 -3.32 17.89
CA PHE A 68 -11.60 -3.36 18.91
C PHE A 68 -10.71 -2.09 18.94
N LEU A 69 -10.58 -1.33 17.84
CA LEU A 69 -9.65 -0.20 17.65
C LEU A 69 -10.28 1.19 17.80
N GLY A 70 -11.56 1.33 18.15
CA GLY A 70 -12.15 2.63 18.53
C GLY A 70 -11.45 3.34 19.71
N SER A 71 -10.38 2.75 20.26
CA SER A 71 -9.65 3.18 21.45
C SER A 71 -8.15 3.42 21.26
N ILE A 72 -7.56 3.22 20.06
CA ILE A 72 -6.10 3.38 19.91
C ILE A 72 -5.76 4.48 18.89
N VAL A 73 -5.46 5.66 19.43
CA VAL A 73 -4.78 6.75 18.74
C VAL A 73 -3.28 6.40 18.69
N PHE A 74 -2.74 6.22 17.49
CA PHE A 74 -1.29 6.17 17.31
C PHE A 74 -0.74 7.59 17.16
N GLU A 75 -0.05 8.09 18.20
CA GLU A 75 0.80 9.26 18.05
C GLU A 75 2.02 8.89 17.19
N MET A 76 2.12 9.51 16.01
CA MET A 76 3.31 9.40 15.18
C MET A 76 4.46 10.17 15.83
N PRO A 77 5.62 9.55 16.11
CA PRO A 77 6.77 10.29 16.60
C PRO A 77 7.31 11.20 15.49
N ILE A 78 7.30 12.51 15.75
CA ILE A 78 7.97 13.49 14.90
C ILE A 78 9.48 13.33 15.13
N GLU A 79 10.23 12.95 14.10
CA GLU A 79 11.68 12.96 14.15
C GLU A 79 12.17 14.40 14.34
N VAL A 80 12.59 14.73 15.57
CA VAL A 80 13.27 15.98 15.87
C VAL A 80 14.68 15.88 15.29
N ASN A 81 14.92 16.55 14.16
CA ASN A 81 16.25 16.73 13.60
C ASN A 81 17.17 17.33 14.66
N LYS A 82 18.15 16.54 15.10
CA LYS A 82 19.28 17.00 15.92
C LYS A 82 20.32 17.66 15.03
N GLU A 83 20.85 18.77 15.57
CA GLU A 83 22.08 19.49 15.24
C GLU A 83 22.06 20.48 14.06
N VAL A 84 22.15 21.77 14.41
CA VAL A 84 23.33 22.56 14.01
C VAL A 84 23.82 23.35 15.23
N THR A 85 24.93 22.92 15.80
CA THR A 85 25.77 23.69 16.71
C THR A 85 26.54 24.73 15.91
N LYS A 86 26.51 26.00 16.33
CA LYS A 86 27.66 26.89 16.25
C LYS A 86 27.54 27.99 17.31
#